data_AF-A0A0D0PWA4-F1
#
_entry.id   AF-A0A0D0PWA4-F1
#
_cell.length_a   1.000
_cell.length_b   1.000
_cell.length_c   1.000
_cell.angle_alpha   90.00
_cell.angle_beta   90.00
_cell.angle_gamma   90.00
#
_symmetry.space_group_name_H-M   'P 1'
#
loop_
_entity.id
_entity.type
_entity.pdbx_description
1 polymer ?
#
loop_
_entity_poly.entity_id
_entity_poly.type
_entity_poly.pdbx_seq_one_letter_code
_entity_poly.pdbx_strand_id
1 'polypeptide(L)'
;MSSTGLDPDRSRFLARRSRIGSSPVQAWPRSEKTLELVELETEWVRFSTLNHRTTAEQRKAARDRGREDLFTVDPLGCEAQEAQYEILCGQAKFADLKADLLDRKQQEPAIVTADGVLINGNRRTAALRSLLHEGERSGKYVKCLVLPQDATAEEILLLEAELQVAREFKEDYSWINEAMMIENLYELFEKSWDRVAAQMHRTVSDVRTQHEKLMLVHEIVDRSQGTLLHLDFTENDSAFTELARHIRNKPAREAEGIKSSYFVGILTDVNYRDLRHLQCDDAAELVEAELRREPVLQLAREANRLRVKPTDAEDDVLSDFLDGDEDAEAPLEDLLTLVLTRRRESAVALPDGRSISMESVAQLLATAVSCAAHEAAERNREQDTVQAPLKRVEKAIVELQRVSGILPRARAHVGWDEATFQDQLRKLEKLFEEIREQQ
;
A
#
# COMPACT_ATOMS: atom_id res chain seq x y z
N MET A 1 -1.00 -34.70 29.33
CA MET A 1 0.36 -34.33 29.73
C MET A 1 1.25 -35.55 29.62
N SER A 2 1.94 -35.74 28.49
CA SER A 2 2.93 -36.81 28.33
C SER A 2 3.96 -36.40 27.28
N SER A 3 5.20 -36.26 27.76
CA SER A 3 6.49 -36.14 27.07
C SER A 3 6.52 -35.74 25.59
N THR A 4 6.74 -34.44 25.31
CA THR A 4 7.57 -34.01 24.18
C THR A 4 9.03 -34.32 24.51
N GLY A 5 9.36 -35.62 24.58
CA GLY A 5 10.74 -36.07 24.61
C GLY A 5 11.29 -35.90 23.20
N LEU A 6 12.46 -35.27 23.08
CA LEU A 6 13.25 -35.24 21.85
C LEU A 6 13.22 -36.62 21.20
N ASP A 7 12.89 -36.69 19.90
CA ASP A 7 13.03 -37.93 19.16
C ASP A 7 14.52 -38.33 19.17
N PRO A 8 14.88 -39.44 19.84
CA PRO A 8 16.27 -39.79 20.07
C PRO A 8 17.01 -40.17 18.78
N ASP A 9 16.31 -40.69 17.77
CA ASP A 9 16.90 -41.06 16.50
C ASP A 9 17.17 -39.82 15.64
N ARG A 10 16.22 -38.87 15.64
CA ARG A 10 16.41 -37.57 14.96
C ARG A 10 17.49 -36.74 15.61
N SER A 11 17.55 -36.73 16.95
CA SER A 11 18.59 -36.02 17.70
C SER A 11 19.98 -36.59 17.45
N ARG A 12 20.11 -37.93 17.40
CA ARG A 12 21.37 -38.60 17.02
C ARG A 12 21.77 -38.31 15.57
N PHE A 13 20.81 -38.26 14.65
CA PHE A 13 21.06 -37.90 13.26
C PHE A 13 21.65 -36.49 13.16
N LEU A 14 21.04 -35.53 13.85
CA LEU A 14 21.45 -34.14 13.82
C LEU A 14 22.82 -33.92 14.50
N ALA A 15 23.08 -34.61 15.62
CA ALA A 15 24.36 -34.56 16.32
C ALA A 15 25.55 -35.08 15.47
N ARG A 16 25.29 -35.94 14.47
CA ARG A 16 26.31 -36.46 13.55
C ARG A 16 26.53 -35.58 12.30
N ARG A 17 25.75 -34.52 12.14
CA ARG A 17 25.82 -33.65 10.95
C ARG A 17 27.04 -32.74 11.00
N SER A 18 27.66 -32.52 9.85
CA SER A 18 28.79 -31.60 9.73
C SER A 18 28.35 -30.17 9.99
N ARG A 19 29.05 -29.50 10.90
CA ARG A 19 28.86 -28.08 11.21
C ARG A 19 29.45 -27.24 10.09
N ILE A 20 28.66 -26.30 9.57
CA ILE A 20 29.06 -25.42 8.47
C ILE A 20 29.60 -24.10 9.03
N GLY A 21 29.16 -23.72 10.23
CA GLY A 21 29.65 -22.56 10.96
C GLY A 21 28.92 -22.39 12.28
N SER A 22 28.94 -21.17 12.81
CA SER A 22 28.15 -20.77 13.96
C SER A 22 27.71 -19.31 13.82
N SER A 23 26.61 -18.94 14.47
CA SER A 23 26.10 -17.57 14.46
C SER A 23 25.55 -17.20 15.83
N PRO A 24 25.75 -15.97 16.32
CA PRO A 24 25.11 -15.50 17.53
C PRO A 24 23.60 -15.28 17.30
N VAL A 25 22.79 -15.66 18.29
CA VAL A 25 21.35 -15.39 18.37
C VAL A 25 21.09 -14.56 19.60
N GLN A 26 20.89 -13.25 19.41
CA GLN A 26 20.71 -12.32 20.54
C GLN A 26 19.47 -12.64 21.39
N ALA A 27 18.44 -13.19 20.75
CA ALA A 27 17.19 -13.61 21.38
C ALA A 27 17.32 -14.89 22.24
N TRP A 28 18.47 -15.57 22.23
CA TRP A 28 18.67 -16.77 23.04
C TRP A 28 18.90 -16.41 24.52
N PRO A 29 18.19 -17.03 25.48
CA PRO A 29 18.22 -16.64 26.89
C PRO A 29 19.49 -17.04 27.64
N ARG A 30 20.32 -17.96 27.11
CA ARG A 30 21.58 -18.36 27.75
C ARG A 30 22.69 -17.35 27.50
N SER A 31 23.71 -17.37 28.37
CA SER A 31 24.92 -16.55 28.21
C SER A 31 25.71 -16.93 26.95
N GLU A 32 25.78 -18.22 26.60
CA GLU A 32 26.33 -18.68 25.34
C GLU A 32 25.28 -18.53 24.23
N LYS A 33 25.35 -17.41 23.51
CA LYS A 33 24.39 -17.05 22.44
C LYS A 33 24.77 -17.58 21.06
N THR A 34 25.93 -18.21 20.93
CA THR A 34 26.42 -18.72 19.65
C THR A 34 25.85 -20.12 19.42
N LEU A 35 25.06 -20.27 18.35
CA LEU A 35 24.46 -21.55 17.96
C LEU A 35 25.15 -22.13 16.73
N GLU A 36 25.10 -23.45 16.61
CA GLU A 36 25.71 -24.20 15.51
C GLU A 36 24.86 -24.08 14.24
N LEU A 37 25.51 -23.75 13.12
CA LEU A 37 24.88 -23.66 11.81
C LEU A 37 25.07 -24.97 11.04
N VAL A 38 23.97 -25.57 10.61
CA VAL A 38 23.93 -26.82 9.84
C VAL A 38 22.98 -26.70 8.64
N GLU A 39 23.17 -27.54 7.62
CA GLU A 39 22.22 -27.70 6.52
C GLU A 39 21.43 -29.01 6.68
N LEU A 40 20.11 -28.86 6.71
CA LEU A 40 19.14 -29.94 6.88
C LEU A 40 18.27 -30.06 5.63
N GLU A 41 17.86 -31.27 5.29
CA GLU A 41 16.94 -31.48 4.17
C GLU A 41 15.56 -30.91 4.50
N THR A 42 14.99 -30.17 3.55
CA THR A 42 13.72 -29.47 3.78
C THR A 42 12.56 -30.42 4.05
N GLU A 43 12.58 -31.64 3.54
CA GLU A 43 11.60 -32.70 3.82
C GLU A 43 11.82 -33.38 5.18
N TRP A 44 13.05 -33.41 5.70
CA TRP A 44 13.36 -34.03 6.99
C TRP A 44 12.96 -33.14 8.18
N VAL A 45 13.06 -31.82 8.01
CA VAL A 45 12.70 -30.83 9.03
C VAL A 45 11.18 -30.79 9.25
N ARG A 46 10.74 -30.68 10.51
CA ARG A 46 9.32 -30.59 10.87
C ARG A 46 8.91 -29.14 11.14
N PHE A 47 7.75 -28.74 10.64
CA PHE A 47 7.14 -27.45 10.97
C PHE A 47 6.64 -27.46 12.41
N SER A 48 6.87 -26.37 13.14
CA SER A 48 6.14 -26.15 14.39
C SER A 48 4.67 -25.87 14.08
N THR A 49 3.80 -26.64 14.71
CA THR A 49 2.34 -26.49 14.70
C THR A 49 1.82 -25.76 15.94
N LEU A 50 2.68 -25.53 16.94
CA LEU A 50 2.31 -24.89 18.21
C LEU A 50 2.41 -23.36 18.16
N ASN A 51 2.93 -22.81 17.07
CA ASN A 51 3.04 -21.37 16.88
C ASN A 51 1.64 -20.73 16.70
N HIS A 52 1.35 -19.70 17.48
CA HIS A 52 0.06 -19.01 17.51
C HIS A 52 -0.32 -18.29 16.20
N ARG A 53 0.63 -18.10 15.28
CA ARG A 53 0.42 -17.38 14.02
C ARG A 53 -0.37 -18.13 12.97
N THR A 54 -0.51 -19.45 13.09
CA THR A 54 -1.32 -20.27 12.18
C THR A 54 -2.52 -20.93 12.86
N THR A 55 -2.84 -20.55 14.11
CA THR A 55 -3.89 -21.22 14.89
C THR A 55 -5.27 -21.11 14.25
N ALA A 56 -5.60 -19.96 13.65
CA ALA A 56 -6.90 -19.76 12.99
C ALA A 56 -7.00 -20.63 11.72
N GLU A 57 -5.96 -20.65 10.91
CA GLU A 57 -5.86 -21.45 9.70
C GLU A 57 -5.85 -22.94 10.00
N GLN A 58 -5.16 -23.38 11.05
CA GLN A 58 -5.18 -24.76 11.53
C GLN A 58 -6.58 -25.18 11.97
N ARG A 59 -7.29 -24.34 12.73
CA ARG A 59 -8.69 -24.60 13.13
C ARG A 59 -9.60 -24.72 11.91
N LYS A 60 -9.42 -23.87 10.91
CA LYS A 60 -10.16 -23.94 9.65
C LYS A 60 -9.86 -25.26 8.92
N ALA A 61 -8.58 -25.59 8.72
CA ALA A 61 -8.17 -26.82 8.03
C ALA A 61 -8.63 -28.09 8.75
N ALA A 62 -8.63 -28.10 10.09
CA ALA A 62 -9.15 -29.20 10.90
C ALA A 62 -10.66 -29.41 10.68
N ARG A 63 -11.43 -28.31 10.60
CA ARG A 63 -12.87 -28.35 10.30
C ARG A 63 -13.15 -28.81 8.87
N ASP A 64 -12.44 -28.25 7.89
CA ASP A 64 -12.61 -28.58 6.47
C ASP A 64 -12.32 -30.06 6.19
N ARG A 65 -11.40 -30.68 6.95
CA ARG A 65 -11.06 -32.11 6.89
C ARG A 65 -11.89 -33.01 7.82
N GLY A 66 -12.77 -32.45 8.65
CA GLY A 66 -13.56 -33.21 9.62
C GLY A 66 -12.75 -33.89 10.73
N ARG A 67 -11.54 -33.41 11.02
CA ARG A 67 -10.62 -33.93 12.06
C ARG A 67 -10.20 -32.81 13.00
N GLU A 68 -10.95 -32.61 14.09
CA GLU A 68 -10.65 -31.56 15.08
C GLU A 68 -9.32 -31.77 15.82
N ASP A 69 -8.82 -33.01 15.83
CA ASP A 69 -7.61 -33.45 16.52
C ASP A 69 -6.35 -33.47 15.63
N LEU A 70 -6.47 -33.01 14.37
CA LEU A 70 -5.42 -33.09 13.34
C LEU A 70 -4.06 -32.57 13.80
N PHE A 71 -4.01 -31.49 14.57
CA PHE A 71 -2.77 -30.86 15.03
C PHE A 71 -2.46 -31.11 16.51
N THR A 72 -3.28 -31.87 17.24
CA THR A 72 -3.16 -32.04 18.70
C THR A 72 -2.72 -33.45 19.10
N VAL A 73 -3.19 -34.50 18.42
CA VAL A 73 -2.86 -35.90 18.75
C VAL A 73 -1.46 -36.27 18.28
N ASP A 74 -1.13 -35.95 17.02
CA ASP A 74 0.21 -36.16 16.46
C ASP A 74 0.65 -34.95 15.61
N PRO A 75 1.11 -33.86 16.25
CA PRO A 75 1.47 -32.63 15.56
C PRO A 75 2.68 -32.77 14.61
N LEU A 76 3.53 -33.79 14.82
CA LEU A 76 4.71 -34.08 13.99
C LEU A 76 4.44 -35.17 12.95
N GLY A 77 3.24 -35.76 12.96
CA GLY A 77 2.78 -36.78 12.02
C GLY A 77 2.60 -36.26 10.60
N CYS A 78 2.56 -37.18 9.64
CA CYS A 78 2.49 -36.85 8.22
C CYS A 78 1.27 -35.99 7.87
N GLU A 79 0.07 -36.35 8.37
CA GLU A 79 -1.17 -35.60 8.10
C GLU A 79 -1.08 -34.15 8.61
N ALA A 80 -0.60 -33.95 9.85
CA ALA A 80 -0.46 -32.63 10.44
C ALA A 80 0.58 -31.78 9.71
N GLN A 81 1.68 -32.39 9.27
CA GLN A 81 2.77 -31.70 8.58
C GLN A 81 2.41 -31.32 7.15
N GLU A 82 1.66 -32.17 6.44
CA GLU A 82 1.10 -31.87 5.12
C GLU A 82 0.06 -30.75 5.21
N ALA A 83 -0.84 -30.84 6.19
CA ALA A 83 -1.81 -29.79 6.48
C ALA A 83 -1.13 -28.43 6.80
N GLN A 84 -0.10 -28.45 7.64
CA GLN A 84 0.67 -27.24 7.97
C GLN A 84 1.42 -26.69 6.75
N TYR A 85 1.96 -27.56 5.89
CA TYR A 85 2.62 -27.16 4.65
C TYR A 85 1.67 -26.40 3.72
N GLU A 86 0.46 -26.91 3.50
CA GLU A 86 -0.56 -26.26 2.68
C GLU A 86 -0.96 -24.89 3.23
N ILE A 87 -1.17 -24.80 4.55
CA ILE A 87 -1.46 -23.53 5.23
C ILE A 87 -0.37 -22.50 4.96
N LEU A 88 0.91 -22.91 5.09
CA LEU A 88 2.05 -22.02 4.88
C LEU A 88 2.16 -21.57 3.41
N CYS A 89 1.88 -22.46 2.46
CA CYS A 89 1.87 -22.14 1.02
C CYS A 89 0.71 -21.21 0.62
N GLY A 90 -0.42 -21.29 1.32
CA GLY A 90 -1.60 -20.47 1.07
C GLY A 90 -1.54 -19.05 1.62
N GLN A 91 -0.49 -18.67 2.35
CA GLN A 91 -0.38 -17.33 2.93
C GLN A 91 -0.12 -16.25 1.86
N ALA A 92 -0.61 -15.04 2.12
CA ALA A 92 -0.33 -13.88 1.27
C ALA A 92 1.20 -13.64 1.12
N LYS A 93 1.62 -13.22 -0.08
CA LYS A 93 3.03 -13.00 -0.47
C LYS A 93 3.92 -14.26 -0.44
N PHE A 94 3.36 -15.47 -0.39
CA PHE A 94 4.15 -16.70 -0.46
C PHE A 94 4.88 -16.84 -1.81
N ALA A 95 4.22 -16.48 -2.92
CA ALA A 95 4.83 -16.49 -4.25
C ALA A 95 6.06 -15.57 -4.33
N ASP A 96 5.94 -14.36 -3.78
CA ASP A 96 7.04 -13.39 -3.73
C ASP A 96 8.22 -13.92 -2.90
N LEU A 97 7.95 -14.50 -1.73
CA LEU A 97 8.96 -15.15 -0.89
C LEU A 97 9.66 -16.31 -1.62
N LYS A 98 8.89 -17.11 -2.36
CA LYS A 98 9.44 -18.24 -3.12
C LYS A 98 10.37 -17.75 -4.24
N ALA A 99 9.97 -16.69 -4.95
CA ALA A 99 10.78 -16.06 -5.98
C ALA A 99 12.07 -15.45 -5.41
N ASP A 100 11.98 -14.73 -4.28
CA ASP A 100 13.14 -14.16 -3.57
C ASP A 100 14.15 -15.24 -3.14
N LEU A 101 13.66 -16.37 -2.60
CA LEU A 101 14.52 -17.50 -2.23
C LEU A 101 15.16 -18.19 -3.44
N LEU A 102 14.51 -18.19 -4.59
CA LEU A 102 15.09 -18.74 -5.82
C LEU A 102 16.26 -17.88 -6.30
N ASP A 103 16.06 -16.56 -6.33
CA ASP A 103 17.03 -15.59 -6.83
C ASP A 103 18.21 -15.38 -5.85
N ARG A 104 17.89 -15.01 -4.61
CA ARG A 104 18.89 -14.58 -3.63
C ARG A 104 19.36 -15.69 -2.70
N LYS A 105 18.71 -16.86 -2.73
CA LYS A 105 18.91 -17.94 -1.75
C LYS A 105 18.60 -17.49 -0.32
N GLN A 106 18.72 -18.42 0.61
CA GLN A 106 18.46 -18.14 2.03
C GLN A 106 19.49 -17.17 2.62
N GLN A 107 19.01 -15.99 3.03
CA GLN A 107 19.82 -14.95 3.68
C GLN A 107 19.96 -15.17 5.19
N GLU A 108 18.85 -15.41 5.88
CA GLU A 108 18.83 -15.65 7.33
C GLU A 108 18.61 -17.15 7.64
N PRO A 109 19.39 -17.77 8.55
CA PRO A 109 19.16 -19.14 8.96
C PRO A 109 17.81 -19.30 9.68
N ALA A 110 17.20 -20.48 9.57
CA ALA A 110 16.09 -20.89 10.42
C ALA A 110 16.61 -21.29 11.81
N ILE A 111 15.73 -21.45 12.80
CA ILE A 111 16.12 -21.98 14.12
C ILE A 111 15.34 -23.26 14.37
N VAL A 112 16.03 -24.33 14.77
CA VAL A 112 15.46 -25.65 15.01
C VAL A 112 15.86 -26.20 16.37
N THR A 113 14.98 -26.99 16.96
CA THR A 113 15.30 -27.85 18.11
C THR A 113 16.32 -28.94 17.72
N ALA A 114 16.92 -29.61 18.71
CA ALA A 114 17.89 -30.67 18.47
C ALA A 114 17.32 -31.90 17.73
N ASP A 115 15.99 -32.09 17.74
CA ASP A 115 15.28 -33.11 16.96
C ASP A 115 14.69 -32.58 15.63
N GLY A 116 14.99 -31.33 15.26
CA GLY A 116 14.69 -30.79 13.94
C GLY A 116 13.25 -30.27 13.76
N VAL A 117 12.64 -29.77 14.83
CA VAL A 117 11.38 -28.99 14.78
C VAL A 117 11.72 -27.51 14.66
N LEU A 118 11.10 -26.82 13.70
CA LEU A 118 11.33 -25.38 13.45
C LEU A 118 10.73 -24.52 14.55
N ILE A 119 11.55 -23.72 15.21
CA ILE A 119 11.10 -22.64 16.11
C ILE A 119 10.88 -21.34 15.33
N ASN A 120 11.73 -21.09 14.33
CA ASN A 120 11.59 -19.99 13.38
C ASN A 120 11.86 -20.49 11.96
N GLY A 121 11.23 -19.87 10.97
CA GLY A 121 11.48 -20.14 9.57
C GLY A 121 10.47 -21.06 8.90
N ASN A 122 9.34 -21.40 9.55
CA ASN A 122 8.28 -22.25 8.99
C ASN A 122 7.94 -21.92 7.53
N ARG A 123 7.60 -20.67 7.24
CA ARG A 123 7.21 -20.23 5.89
C ARG A 123 8.37 -20.30 4.88
N ARG A 124 9.58 -19.99 5.34
CA ARG A 124 10.80 -20.04 4.51
C ARG A 124 11.13 -21.48 4.12
N THR A 125 11.08 -22.39 5.08
CA THR A 125 11.30 -23.82 4.85
C THR A 125 10.20 -24.41 3.95
N ALA A 126 8.94 -23.98 4.10
CA ALA A 126 7.87 -24.37 3.19
C ALA A 126 8.12 -23.88 1.76
N ALA A 127 8.56 -22.64 1.56
CA ALA A 127 8.91 -22.12 0.24
C ALA A 127 10.09 -22.86 -0.40
N LEU A 128 11.15 -23.19 0.37
CA LEU A 128 12.26 -24.02 -0.12
C LEU A 128 11.77 -25.44 -0.49
N ARG A 129 10.89 -26.04 0.32
CA ARG A 129 10.29 -27.35 0.02
C ARG A 129 9.44 -27.30 -1.26
N SER A 130 8.67 -26.21 -1.47
CA SER A 130 7.92 -25.99 -2.71
C SER A 130 8.84 -25.91 -3.93
N LEU A 131 9.95 -25.18 -3.83
CA LEU A 131 10.95 -25.11 -4.89
C LEU A 131 11.51 -26.51 -5.22
N LEU A 132 11.80 -27.33 -4.20
CA LEU A 132 12.26 -28.70 -4.41
C LEU A 132 11.21 -29.55 -5.16
N HIS A 133 9.94 -29.47 -4.76
CA HIS A 133 8.84 -30.17 -5.43
C HIS A 133 8.65 -29.72 -6.89
N GLU A 134 8.99 -28.47 -7.21
CA GLU A 134 9.00 -27.91 -8.57
C GLU A 134 10.24 -28.31 -9.39
N GLY A 135 11.18 -29.06 -8.79
CA GLY A 135 12.40 -29.54 -9.44
C GLY A 135 13.65 -28.69 -9.18
N GLU A 136 13.54 -27.60 -8.41
CA GLU A 136 14.65 -26.70 -8.11
C GLU A 136 15.53 -27.24 -6.99
N ARG A 137 16.74 -27.69 -7.34
CA ARG A 137 17.68 -28.30 -6.38
C ARG A 137 18.11 -27.36 -5.26
N SER A 138 18.05 -26.03 -5.48
CA SER A 138 18.38 -25.07 -4.41
C SER A 138 17.40 -25.11 -3.23
N GLY A 139 16.20 -25.69 -3.41
CA GLY A 139 15.24 -25.92 -2.35
C GLY A 139 15.51 -27.14 -1.48
N LYS A 140 16.53 -27.95 -1.79
CA LYS A 140 16.78 -29.23 -1.10
C LYS A 140 17.18 -29.04 0.37
N TYR A 141 17.96 -28.03 0.66
CA TYR A 141 18.54 -27.80 1.99
C TYR A 141 18.08 -26.46 2.57
N VAL A 142 17.86 -26.44 3.87
CA VAL A 142 17.65 -25.24 4.67
C VAL A 142 18.80 -25.10 5.67
N LYS A 143 19.37 -23.89 5.75
CA LYS A 143 20.36 -23.52 6.75
C LYS A 143 19.65 -23.24 8.07
N CYS A 144 20.05 -23.95 9.11
CA CYS A 144 19.42 -23.90 10.43
C CYS A 144 20.46 -23.69 11.53
N LEU A 145 20.12 -22.86 12.51
CA LEU A 145 20.79 -22.80 13.80
C LEU A 145 20.14 -23.81 14.74
N VAL A 146 20.97 -24.64 15.36
CA VAL A 146 20.53 -25.75 16.19
C VAL A 146 20.54 -25.33 17.66
N LEU A 147 19.41 -25.54 18.34
CA LEU A 147 19.33 -25.39 19.78
C LEU A 147 20.05 -26.53 20.51
N PRO A 148 20.67 -26.27 21.68
CA PRO A 148 21.26 -27.30 22.51
C PRO A 148 20.29 -28.45 22.84
N GLN A 149 20.79 -29.67 23.00
CA GLN A 149 19.96 -30.84 23.35
C GLN A 149 19.31 -30.71 24.72
N ASP A 150 19.91 -29.94 25.62
CA ASP A 150 19.42 -29.65 26.95
C ASP A 150 18.55 -28.38 27.00
N ALA A 151 18.14 -27.82 25.85
CA ALA A 151 17.23 -26.70 25.79
C ALA A 151 15.88 -27.05 26.43
N THR A 152 15.45 -26.27 27.41
CA THR A 152 14.18 -26.49 28.11
C THR A 152 13.01 -25.90 27.33
N ALA A 153 11.79 -26.41 27.60
CA ALA A 153 10.58 -25.86 26.98
C ALA A 153 10.36 -24.37 27.30
N GLU A 154 10.78 -23.93 28.50
CA GLU A 154 10.73 -22.52 28.90
C GLU A 154 11.70 -21.67 28.07
N GLU A 155 12.93 -22.13 27.86
CA GLU A 155 13.92 -21.42 27.02
C GLU A 155 13.45 -21.30 25.57
N ILE A 156 12.83 -22.35 25.02
CA ILE A 156 12.27 -22.35 23.67
C ILE A 156 11.12 -21.33 23.55
N LEU A 157 10.24 -21.29 24.55
CA LEU A 157 9.12 -20.33 24.59
C LEU A 157 9.63 -18.88 24.68
N LEU A 158 10.61 -18.62 25.54
CA LEU A 158 11.24 -17.29 25.66
C LEU A 158 11.90 -16.85 24.36
N LEU A 159 12.63 -17.77 23.70
CA LEU A 159 13.22 -17.50 22.39
C LEU A 159 12.16 -17.15 21.34
N GLU A 160 11.06 -17.91 21.27
CA GLU A 160 9.99 -17.66 20.31
C GLU A 160 9.32 -16.29 20.54
N ALA A 161 9.05 -15.95 21.81
CA ALA A 161 8.50 -14.65 22.19
C ALA A 161 9.45 -13.51 21.80
N GLU A 162 10.74 -13.62 22.12
CA GLU A 162 11.73 -12.59 21.81
C GLU A 162 11.95 -12.44 20.30
N LEU A 163 11.92 -13.53 19.53
CA LEU A 163 11.99 -13.48 18.06
C LEU A 163 10.75 -12.81 17.44
N GLN A 164 9.59 -12.95 18.06
CA GLN A 164 8.39 -12.25 17.64
C GLN A 164 8.48 -10.76 17.95
N VAL A 165 8.87 -10.42 19.18
CA VAL A 165 9.09 -9.04 19.63
C VAL A 165 10.12 -8.34 18.74
N ALA A 166 11.29 -8.95 18.51
CA ALA A 166 12.33 -8.40 17.63
C ALA A 166 11.86 -8.21 16.18
N ARG A 167 10.88 -8.98 15.72
CA ARG A 167 10.27 -8.81 14.40
C ARG A 167 9.24 -7.68 14.38
N GLU A 168 8.46 -7.51 15.44
CA GLU A 168 7.52 -6.40 15.61
C GLU A 168 8.26 -5.06 15.82
N PHE A 169 9.42 -5.09 16.50
CA PHE A 169 10.33 -3.94 16.67
C PHE A 169 11.27 -3.70 15.50
N LYS A 170 11.40 -4.61 14.52
CA LYS A 170 11.91 -4.25 13.20
C LYS A 170 10.85 -3.33 12.58
N GLU A 171 10.91 -2.04 12.93
CA GLU A 171 10.01 -1.01 12.43
C GLU A 171 9.88 -1.17 10.91
N ASP A 172 8.66 -1.37 10.44
CA ASP A 172 8.36 -1.19 9.03
C ASP A 172 8.73 0.25 8.70
N TYR A 173 9.69 0.45 7.79
CA TYR A 173 10.06 1.79 7.33
C TYR A 173 8.79 2.55 6.94
N SER A 174 8.64 3.80 7.41
CA SER A 174 7.56 4.65 6.93
C SER A 174 7.63 4.76 5.39
N TRP A 175 6.48 4.93 4.73
CA TRP A 175 6.44 5.04 3.27
C TRP A 175 7.33 6.15 2.73
N ILE A 176 7.57 7.20 3.54
CA ILE A 176 8.47 8.32 3.20
C ILE A 176 9.93 7.87 3.21
N ASN A 177 10.34 7.12 4.23
CA ASN A 177 11.70 6.56 4.29
C ASN A 177 11.93 5.55 3.16
N GLU A 178 10.92 4.74 2.83
CA GLU A 178 10.98 3.85 1.68
C GLU A 178 11.10 4.63 0.36
N ALA A 179 10.32 5.70 0.18
CA ALA A 179 10.38 6.53 -1.01
C ALA A 179 11.71 7.28 -1.14
N MET A 180 12.27 7.81 -0.04
CA MET A 180 13.61 8.41 -0.02
C MET A 180 14.70 7.39 -0.36
N MET A 181 14.56 6.14 0.09
CA MET A 181 15.47 5.06 -0.32
C MET A 181 15.36 4.80 -1.83
N ILE A 182 14.15 4.80 -2.38
CA ILE A 182 13.92 4.67 -3.83
C ILE A 182 14.59 5.81 -4.60
N GLU A 183 14.46 7.06 -4.16
CA GLU A 183 15.12 8.23 -4.76
C GLU A 183 16.66 8.10 -4.73
N ASN A 184 17.23 7.73 -3.59
CA ASN A 184 18.67 7.51 -3.47
C ASN A 184 19.18 6.39 -4.39
N LEU A 185 18.46 5.28 -4.48
CA LEU A 185 18.79 4.19 -5.40
C LEU A 185 18.65 4.62 -6.86
N TYR A 186 17.66 5.45 -7.18
CA TYR A 186 17.44 5.97 -8.52
C TYR A 186 18.61 6.85 -8.98
N GLU A 187 19.11 7.73 -8.11
CA GLU A 187 20.32 8.52 -8.41
C GLU A 187 21.58 7.63 -8.48
N LEU A 188 21.74 6.67 -7.57
CA LEU A 188 22.87 5.73 -7.57
C LEU A 188 22.94 4.87 -8.84
N PHE A 189 21.79 4.46 -9.38
CA PHE A 189 21.70 3.64 -10.58
C PHE A 189 21.57 4.45 -11.86
N GLU A 190 22.01 5.71 -11.87
CA GLU A 190 22.01 6.60 -13.04
C GLU A 190 20.62 6.70 -13.68
N LYS A 191 19.58 6.83 -12.85
CA LYS A 191 18.18 7.02 -13.27
C LYS A 191 17.54 5.80 -13.96
N SER A 192 17.97 4.60 -13.59
CA SER A 192 17.42 3.34 -14.10
C SER A 192 16.32 2.75 -13.19
N TRP A 193 15.06 2.89 -13.58
CA TRP A 193 13.92 2.32 -12.84
C TRP A 193 13.95 0.79 -12.74
N ASP A 194 14.44 0.10 -13.77
CA ASP A 194 14.51 -1.37 -13.77
C ASP A 194 15.46 -1.89 -12.68
N ARG A 195 16.60 -1.21 -12.49
CA ARG A 195 17.58 -1.57 -11.45
C ARG A 195 17.05 -1.26 -10.04
N VAL A 196 16.38 -0.12 -9.88
CA VAL A 196 15.74 0.25 -8.60
C VAL A 196 14.64 -0.77 -8.24
N ALA A 197 13.78 -1.11 -9.20
CA ALA A 197 12.71 -2.09 -9.01
C ALA A 197 13.25 -3.47 -8.61
N ALA A 198 14.30 -3.94 -9.29
CA ALA A 198 14.98 -5.19 -8.97
C ALA A 198 15.59 -5.17 -7.56
N GLN A 199 16.22 -4.06 -7.16
CA GLN A 199 16.83 -3.92 -5.83
C GLN A 199 15.80 -3.85 -4.70
N MET A 200 14.67 -3.18 -4.94
CA MET A 200 13.59 -2.97 -3.96
C MET A 200 12.57 -4.13 -3.91
N HIS A 201 12.68 -5.12 -4.79
CA HIS A 201 11.71 -6.23 -4.90
C HIS A 201 10.28 -5.76 -5.16
N ARG A 202 10.14 -4.74 -6.02
CA ARG A 202 8.85 -4.16 -6.41
C ARG A 202 8.74 -4.00 -7.92
N THR A 203 7.55 -3.71 -8.42
CA THR A 203 7.37 -3.43 -9.84
C THR A 203 7.90 -2.05 -10.20
N VAL A 204 8.30 -1.84 -11.46
CA VAL A 204 8.71 -0.53 -12.00
C VAL A 204 7.61 0.53 -11.79
N SER A 205 6.35 0.13 -11.94
CA SER A 205 5.20 1.01 -11.71
C SER A 205 5.09 1.45 -10.24
N ASP A 206 5.36 0.53 -9.30
CA ASP A 206 5.27 0.82 -7.87
C ASP A 206 6.38 1.78 -7.43
N VAL A 207 7.64 1.53 -7.80
CA VAL A 207 8.77 2.40 -7.42
C VAL A 207 8.62 3.80 -8.00
N ARG A 208 8.12 3.90 -9.24
CA ARG A 208 7.82 5.19 -9.88
C ARG A 208 6.71 5.93 -9.13
N THR A 209 5.63 5.23 -8.75
CA THR A 209 4.53 5.84 -8.00
C THR A 209 4.99 6.33 -6.63
N GLN A 210 5.86 5.58 -5.92
CA GLN A 210 6.44 6.04 -4.66
C GLN A 210 7.31 7.28 -4.82
N HIS A 211 8.14 7.32 -5.87
CA HIS A 211 8.94 8.50 -6.18
C HIS A 211 8.09 9.71 -6.55
N GLU A 212 7.05 9.55 -7.39
CA GLU A 212 6.11 10.63 -7.75
C GLU A 212 5.42 11.22 -6.51
N LYS A 213 5.06 10.39 -5.53
CA LYS A 213 4.52 10.89 -4.24
C LYS A 213 5.56 11.66 -3.44
N LEU A 214 6.79 11.17 -3.38
CA LEU A 214 7.87 11.85 -2.66
C LEU A 214 8.13 13.24 -3.25
N MET A 215 8.08 13.39 -4.58
CA MET A 215 8.23 14.69 -5.23
C MET A 215 7.16 15.70 -4.77
N LEU A 216 5.92 15.26 -4.55
CA LEU A 216 4.86 16.11 -4.01
C LEU A 216 5.13 16.51 -2.56
N VAL A 217 5.72 15.62 -1.75
CA VAL A 217 6.14 15.95 -0.38
C VAL A 217 7.29 16.95 -0.40
N HIS A 218 8.31 16.74 -1.24
CA HIS A 218 9.42 17.70 -1.43
C HIS A 218 8.87 19.08 -1.80
N GLU A 219 7.92 19.16 -2.73
CA GLU A 219 7.28 20.41 -3.13
C GLU A 219 6.63 21.15 -1.94
N ILE A 220 5.87 20.46 -1.09
CA ILE A 220 5.26 21.06 0.11
C ILE A 220 6.32 21.49 1.12
N VAL A 221 7.30 20.63 1.39
CA VAL A 221 8.37 20.89 2.37
C VAL A 221 9.22 22.08 1.96
N ASP A 222 9.62 22.15 0.69
CA ASP A 222 10.40 23.26 0.12
C ASP A 222 9.62 24.57 0.17
N ARG A 223 8.33 24.56 -0.20
CA ARG A 223 7.44 25.74 -0.10
C ARG A 223 7.21 26.18 1.36
N SER A 224 7.32 25.27 2.34
CA SER A 224 7.16 25.59 3.77
C SER A 224 8.36 26.31 4.39
N GLN A 225 9.47 26.43 3.66
CA GLN A 225 10.73 27.06 4.11
C GLN A 225 11.24 26.48 5.45
N GLY A 226 11.08 25.17 5.66
CA GLY A 226 11.52 24.45 6.86
C GLY A 226 10.54 24.51 8.04
N THR A 227 9.31 24.99 7.83
CA THR A 227 8.25 24.91 8.85
C THR A 227 7.74 23.48 9.00
N LEU A 228 7.67 22.74 7.89
CA LEU A 228 7.21 21.35 7.82
C LEU A 228 8.37 20.45 7.43
N LEU A 229 8.34 19.21 7.91
CA LEU A 229 9.31 18.17 7.61
C LEU A 229 8.62 17.00 6.92
N HIS A 230 9.39 16.18 6.19
CA HIS A 230 8.84 15.01 5.52
C HIS A 230 8.09 14.09 6.49
N LEU A 231 8.58 13.90 7.72
CA LEU A 231 7.96 13.04 8.72
C LEU A 231 6.53 13.44 9.10
N ASP A 232 6.16 14.71 8.91
CA ASP A 232 4.81 15.21 9.22
C ASP A 232 3.74 14.62 8.27
N PHE A 233 4.14 14.01 7.15
CA PHE A 233 3.25 13.46 6.13
C PHE A 233 3.14 11.93 6.15
N THR A 234 3.72 11.27 7.16
CA THR A 234 3.76 9.80 7.23
C THR A 234 2.36 9.16 7.26
N GLU A 235 1.36 9.84 7.79
CA GLU A 235 -0.03 9.35 7.83
C GLU A 235 -0.81 9.60 6.52
N ASN A 236 -0.31 10.45 5.62
CA ASN A 236 -1.02 10.89 4.41
C ASN A 236 -0.74 10.04 3.15
N ASP A 237 -0.23 8.82 3.30
CA ASP A 237 0.17 7.91 2.21
C ASP A 237 -0.91 7.78 1.11
N SER A 238 -2.17 7.56 1.54
CA SER A 238 -3.31 7.37 0.64
C SER A 238 -3.64 8.64 -0.15
N ALA A 239 -3.58 9.81 0.49
CA ALA A 239 -3.87 11.09 -0.15
C ALA A 239 -2.87 11.41 -1.28
N PHE A 240 -1.56 11.27 -1.00
CA PHE A 240 -0.52 11.48 -2.00
C PHE A 240 -0.58 10.43 -3.12
N THR A 241 -0.92 9.19 -2.81
CA THR A 241 -1.07 8.12 -3.81
C THR A 241 -2.19 8.43 -4.81
N GLU A 242 -3.31 8.94 -4.33
CA GLU A 242 -4.42 9.34 -5.19
C GLU A 242 -4.10 10.58 -6.02
N LEU A 243 -3.52 11.61 -5.40
CA LEU A 243 -3.10 12.83 -6.08
C LEU A 243 -2.13 12.53 -7.22
N ALA A 244 -1.02 11.81 -6.93
CA ALA A 244 0.00 11.46 -7.91
C ALA A 244 -0.57 10.68 -9.11
N ARG A 245 -1.49 9.75 -8.85
CA ARG A 245 -2.16 8.98 -9.90
C ARG A 245 -3.01 9.87 -10.81
N HIS A 246 -3.72 10.83 -10.23
CA HIS A 246 -4.66 11.67 -10.96
C HIS A 246 -3.95 12.73 -11.83
N ILE A 247 -2.88 13.36 -11.31
CA ILE A 247 -2.19 14.46 -12.00
C ILE A 247 -1.28 13.98 -13.14
N ARG A 248 -0.89 12.70 -13.18
CA ARG A 248 0.15 12.16 -14.09
C ARG A 248 -0.04 12.51 -15.57
N ASN A 249 -1.29 12.60 -16.05
CA ASN A 249 -1.61 12.81 -17.46
C ASN A 249 -2.42 14.10 -17.70
N LYS A 250 -2.48 15.01 -16.72
CA LYS A 250 -3.28 16.25 -16.80
C LYS A 250 -2.42 17.44 -17.23
N PRO A 251 -3.02 18.46 -17.89
CA PRO A 251 -2.29 19.67 -18.24
C PRO A 251 -1.83 20.40 -16.97
N ALA A 252 -0.69 21.10 -17.05
CA ALA A 252 -0.02 21.69 -15.90
C ALA A 252 -0.93 22.61 -15.05
N ARG A 253 -1.79 23.42 -15.70
CA ARG A 253 -2.71 24.34 -15.02
C ARG A 253 -3.78 23.61 -14.20
N GLU A 254 -4.35 22.55 -14.75
CA GLU A 254 -5.38 21.75 -14.09
C GLU A 254 -4.77 20.91 -12.95
N ALA A 255 -3.57 20.35 -13.19
CA ALA A 255 -2.81 19.66 -12.18
C ALA A 255 -2.46 20.59 -11.00
N GLU A 256 -2.08 21.84 -11.24
CA GLU A 256 -1.78 22.81 -10.18
C GLU A 256 -3.01 23.12 -9.32
N GLY A 257 -4.18 23.36 -9.92
CA GLY A 257 -5.40 23.62 -9.16
C GLY A 257 -5.77 22.46 -8.24
N ILE A 258 -5.70 21.22 -8.74
CA ILE A 258 -5.98 20.01 -7.97
C ILE A 258 -4.93 19.82 -6.87
N LYS A 259 -3.64 20.02 -7.17
CA LYS A 259 -2.54 19.96 -6.20
C LYS A 259 -2.78 20.94 -5.06
N SER A 260 -3.08 22.21 -5.35
CA SER A 260 -3.32 23.24 -4.32
C SER A 260 -4.50 22.88 -3.43
N SER A 261 -5.62 22.41 -3.99
CA SER A 261 -6.77 21.94 -3.19
C SER A 261 -6.42 20.76 -2.28
N TYR A 262 -5.67 19.78 -2.80
CA TYR A 262 -5.19 18.64 -2.02
C TYR A 262 -4.21 19.05 -0.92
N PHE A 263 -3.26 19.93 -1.21
CA PHE A 263 -2.29 20.39 -0.23
C PHE A 263 -2.96 21.14 0.91
N VAL A 264 -3.89 22.05 0.62
CA VAL A 264 -4.69 22.72 1.67
C VAL A 264 -5.46 21.68 2.48
N GLY A 265 -6.09 20.69 1.84
CA GLY A 265 -6.79 19.60 2.52
C GLY A 265 -5.89 18.75 3.44
N ILE A 266 -4.70 18.36 2.97
CA ILE A 266 -3.73 17.57 3.75
C ILE A 266 -3.23 18.38 4.96
N LEU A 267 -2.86 19.64 4.76
CA LEU A 267 -2.32 20.50 5.82
C LEU A 267 -3.36 20.83 6.91
N THR A 268 -4.64 20.82 6.55
CA THR A 268 -5.77 21.10 7.43
C THR A 268 -6.42 19.84 8.01
N ASP A 269 -5.83 18.66 7.76
CA ASP A 269 -6.26 17.37 8.30
C ASP A 269 -7.67 16.92 7.82
N VAL A 270 -7.99 17.22 6.56
CA VAL A 270 -9.21 16.70 5.91
C VAL A 270 -9.04 15.22 5.59
N ASN A 271 -10.11 14.44 5.77
CA ASN A 271 -10.10 13.02 5.46
C ASN A 271 -9.80 12.79 3.97
N TYR A 272 -8.82 11.94 3.66
CA TYR A 272 -8.46 11.62 2.27
C TYR A 272 -9.65 11.10 1.43
N ARG A 273 -10.63 10.44 2.07
CA ARG A 273 -11.83 9.94 1.40
C ARG A 273 -12.71 11.06 0.85
N ASP A 274 -12.62 12.25 1.42
CA ASP A 274 -13.33 13.42 0.94
C ASP A 274 -12.50 14.11 -0.14
N LEU A 275 -11.18 14.22 0.05
CA LEU A 275 -10.25 14.80 -0.93
C LEU A 275 -10.32 14.12 -2.31
N ARG A 276 -10.58 12.80 -2.37
CA ARG A 276 -10.76 12.08 -3.64
C ARG A 276 -11.89 12.62 -4.51
N HIS A 277 -12.88 13.30 -3.93
CA HIS A 277 -13.97 13.92 -4.66
C HIS A 277 -13.54 15.23 -5.34
N LEU A 278 -12.42 15.83 -4.92
CA LEU A 278 -11.78 17.00 -5.54
C LEU A 278 -10.84 16.62 -6.70
N GLN A 279 -10.96 15.41 -7.25
CA GLN A 279 -10.30 14.98 -8.48
C GLN A 279 -11.04 15.46 -9.74
N CYS A 280 -11.46 16.73 -9.72
CA CYS A 280 -12.21 17.39 -10.77
C CYS A 280 -11.47 18.65 -11.24
N ASP A 281 -11.73 19.05 -12.48
CA ASP A 281 -11.00 20.14 -13.13
C ASP A 281 -11.33 21.51 -12.49
N ASP A 282 -12.49 21.61 -11.82
CA ASP A 282 -12.99 22.77 -11.08
C ASP A 282 -12.71 22.72 -9.57
N ALA A 283 -11.85 21.80 -9.10
CA ALA A 283 -11.58 21.61 -7.67
C ALA A 283 -11.19 22.91 -6.95
N ALA A 284 -10.28 23.68 -7.55
CA ALA A 284 -9.83 24.94 -6.98
C ALA A 284 -10.94 26.00 -6.95
N GLU A 285 -11.82 26.01 -7.94
CA GLU A 285 -12.96 26.94 -8.02
C GLU A 285 -14.03 26.63 -6.97
N LEU A 286 -14.27 25.33 -6.71
CA LEU A 286 -15.17 24.87 -5.65
C LEU A 286 -14.68 25.28 -4.27
N VAL A 287 -13.41 25.03 -3.97
CA VAL A 287 -12.81 25.46 -2.69
C VAL A 287 -12.88 26.98 -2.59
N GLU A 288 -12.51 27.72 -3.64
CA GLU A 288 -12.59 29.17 -3.67
C GLU A 288 -14.02 29.70 -3.44
N ALA A 289 -15.04 29.02 -3.97
CA ALA A 289 -16.43 29.38 -3.75
C ALA A 289 -16.85 29.24 -2.28
N GLU A 290 -16.45 28.16 -1.61
CA GLU A 290 -16.70 27.98 -0.17
C GLU A 290 -15.92 28.98 0.68
N LEU A 291 -14.68 29.29 0.30
CA LEU A 291 -13.87 30.31 0.98
C LEU A 291 -14.50 31.70 0.92
N ARG A 292 -15.17 32.07 -0.18
CA ARG A 292 -15.86 33.35 -0.29
C ARG A 292 -17.09 33.47 0.62
N ARG A 293 -17.66 32.34 1.05
CA ARG A 293 -18.79 32.33 2.00
C ARG A 293 -18.33 32.58 3.43
N GLU A 294 -17.07 32.35 3.74
CA GLU A 294 -16.50 32.48 5.08
C GLU A 294 -15.74 33.81 5.27
N PRO A 295 -16.31 34.80 5.99
CA PRO A 295 -15.73 36.14 6.08
C PRO A 295 -14.38 36.17 6.84
N VAL A 296 -14.19 35.25 7.78
CA VAL A 296 -12.95 35.15 8.57
C VAL A 296 -11.77 34.68 7.71
N LEU A 297 -12.03 33.76 6.78
CA LEU A 297 -11.00 33.25 5.86
C LEU A 297 -10.61 34.31 4.82
N GLN A 298 -11.56 35.13 4.39
CA GLN A 298 -11.28 36.27 3.52
C GLN A 298 -10.35 37.29 4.21
N LEU A 299 -10.63 37.63 5.46
CA LEU A 299 -9.77 38.52 6.25
C LEU A 299 -8.38 37.92 6.50
N ALA A 300 -8.29 36.61 6.74
CA ALA A 300 -7.00 35.93 6.92
C ALA A 300 -6.17 35.92 5.62
N ARG A 301 -6.83 35.73 4.46
CA ARG A 301 -6.20 35.82 3.14
C ARG A 301 -5.69 37.23 2.86
N GLU A 302 -6.51 38.25 3.12
CA GLU A 302 -6.12 39.65 2.97
C GLU A 302 -4.92 40.01 3.87
N ALA A 303 -4.93 39.56 5.12
CA ALA A 303 -3.79 39.73 6.02
C ALA A 303 -2.50 39.10 5.47
N ASN A 304 -2.59 37.91 4.84
CA ASN A 304 -1.41 37.28 4.24
C ASN A 304 -0.93 38.05 2.99
N ARG A 305 -1.85 38.49 2.12
CA ARG A 305 -1.51 39.33 0.95
C ARG A 305 -0.78 40.61 1.37
N LEU A 306 -1.24 41.27 2.44
CA LEU A 306 -0.61 42.49 2.96
C LEU A 306 0.79 42.23 3.55
N ARG A 307 1.06 41.04 4.09
CA ARG A 307 2.38 40.62 4.57
C ARG A 307 3.35 40.32 3.41
N VAL A 308 2.85 39.75 2.32
CA VAL A 308 3.66 39.32 1.17
C VAL A 308 3.97 40.47 0.20
N LYS A 309 3.27 41.63 0.28
CA LYS A 309 3.65 42.83 -0.48
C LYS A 309 5.10 43.25 -0.17
N PRO A 310 5.91 43.53 -1.20
CA PRO A 310 7.37 43.55 -1.09
C PRO A 310 7.84 44.80 -0.34
N THR A 311 8.50 44.59 0.79
CA THR A 311 9.37 45.63 1.38
C THR A 311 10.82 45.49 0.89
N ASP A 312 11.11 44.48 0.08
CA ASP A 312 12.44 44.18 -0.47
C ASP A 312 12.49 44.32 -2.01
N ALA A 313 11.77 45.30 -2.55
CA ALA A 313 11.92 45.71 -3.95
C ALA A 313 12.93 46.87 -4.07
N GLU A 314 14.19 46.62 -3.72
CA GLU A 314 15.30 47.33 -4.35
C GLU A 314 15.87 46.40 -5.44
N ASP A 315 15.74 46.87 -6.67
CA ASP A 315 16.33 46.34 -7.91
C ASP A 315 15.84 44.98 -8.42
N ASP A 316 14.71 44.98 -9.12
CA ASP A 316 14.59 44.12 -10.32
C ASP A 316 13.97 44.87 -11.49
N VAL A 317 14.83 45.61 -12.20
CA VAL A 317 14.54 46.38 -13.42
C VAL A 317 14.36 45.45 -14.64
N LEU A 318 14.35 44.12 -14.44
CA LEU A 318 14.12 43.11 -15.47
C LEU A 318 12.68 42.58 -15.54
N SER A 319 11.81 42.90 -14.58
CA SER A 319 10.40 42.50 -14.60
C SER A 319 9.57 43.25 -15.67
N ASP A 320 10.01 44.43 -16.09
CA ASP A 320 9.35 45.25 -17.11
C ASP A 320 9.60 44.74 -18.57
N PHE A 321 10.37 43.66 -18.76
CA PHE A 321 10.76 43.16 -20.10
C PHE A 321 10.22 41.76 -20.44
N LEU A 322 9.44 41.14 -19.55
CA LEU A 322 8.77 39.86 -19.81
C LEU A 322 7.25 40.06 -19.78
N ASP A 323 6.72 40.73 -20.80
CA ASP A 323 5.29 40.69 -21.16
C ASP A 323 4.90 39.28 -21.64
N GLY A 324 4.83 38.33 -20.71
CA GLY A 324 4.44 36.95 -20.95
C GLY A 324 3.59 36.42 -19.80
N ASP A 325 2.29 36.75 -19.82
CA ASP A 325 1.20 36.08 -19.07
C ASP A 325 1.50 35.77 -17.58
N GLU A 326 2.03 36.72 -16.80
CA GLU A 326 2.20 36.56 -15.34
C GLU A 326 0.91 36.80 -14.51
N ASP A 327 -0.19 37.26 -15.13
CA ASP A 327 -1.45 37.55 -14.43
C ASP A 327 -2.46 36.39 -14.45
N ALA A 328 -2.02 35.20 -14.02
CA ALA A 328 -2.94 34.16 -13.57
C ALA A 328 -2.63 33.85 -12.11
N GLU A 329 -3.14 34.67 -11.18
CA GLU A 329 -3.12 34.37 -9.73
C GLU A 329 -3.52 32.89 -9.54
N ALA A 330 -2.56 32.04 -9.15
CA ALA A 330 -2.83 30.63 -8.90
C ALA A 330 -3.91 30.56 -7.80
N PRO A 331 -5.07 29.96 -8.08
CA PRO A 331 -6.14 29.88 -7.08
C PRO A 331 -5.61 29.23 -5.79
N LEU A 332 -5.97 29.80 -4.64
CA LEU A 332 -5.59 29.33 -3.29
C LEU A 332 -4.13 29.55 -2.86
N GLU A 333 -3.22 30.09 -3.70
CA GLU A 333 -1.78 30.21 -3.36
C GLU A 333 -1.54 31.06 -2.10
N ASP A 334 -2.31 32.14 -1.90
CA ASP A 334 -2.23 32.98 -0.72
C ASP A 334 -2.51 32.22 0.58
N LEU A 335 -3.48 31.31 0.55
CA LEU A 335 -3.90 30.51 1.70
C LEU A 335 -2.98 29.33 1.91
N LEU A 336 -2.53 28.70 0.83
CA LEU A 336 -1.50 27.68 0.86
C LEU A 336 -0.24 28.23 1.54
N THR A 337 0.23 29.40 1.12
CA THR A 337 1.40 30.07 1.72
C THR A 337 1.16 30.42 3.19
N LEU A 338 -0.06 30.85 3.55
CA LEU A 338 -0.42 31.15 4.94
C LEU A 338 -0.32 29.90 5.83
N VAL A 339 -0.83 28.76 5.38
CA VAL A 339 -0.83 27.50 6.14
C VAL A 339 0.56 26.87 6.15
N LEU A 340 1.33 26.99 5.06
CA LEU A 340 2.68 26.44 4.95
C LEU A 340 3.71 27.16 5.82
N THR A 341 3.61 28.50 5.94
CA THR A 341 4.64 29.32 6.60
C THR A 341 4.36 29.60 8.07
N ARG A 342 3.19 29.19 8.60
CA ARG A 342 2.79 29.45 9.98
C ARG A 342 2.56 28.15 10.73
N ARG A 343 3.12 28.09 11.94
CA ARG A 343 2.84 27.00 12.89
C ARG A 343 1.40 27.05 13.38
N ARG A 344 0.82 25.89 13.69
CA ARG A 344 -0.57 25.73 14.15
C ARG A 344 -0.87 26.51 15.43
N GLU A 345 0.13 26.74 16.27
CA GLU A 345 -0.01 27.46 17.55
C GLU A 345 0.06 28.99 17.40
N SER A 346 0.37 29.51 16.21
CA SER A 346 0.50 30.94 15.99
C SER A 346 -0.86 31.64 15.84
N ALA A 347 -0.89 32.95 16.10
CA ALA A 347 -2.08 33.78 15.88
C ALA A 347 -1.93 34.61 14.59
N VAL A 348 -3.02 34.73 13.83
CA VAL A 348 -3.15 35.63 12.69
C VAL A 348 -3.81 36.91 13.15
N ALA A 349 -3.10 38.03 13.01
CA ALA A 349 -3.69 39.35 13.18
C ALA A 349 -4.51 39.69 11.93
N LEU A 350 -5.81 39.86 12.11
CA LEU A 350 -6.74 40.25 11.06
C LEU A 350 -6.67 41.78 10.85
N PRO A 351 -7.01 42.29 9.66
CA PRO A 351 -6.98 43.73 9.36
C PRO A 351 -7.90 44.58 10.24
N ASP A 352 -8.89 43.95 10.89
CA ASP A 352 -9.86 44.57 11.79
C ASP A 352 -9.37 44.69 13.25
N GLY A 353 -8.12 44.30 13.53
CA GLY A 353 -7.50 44.36 14.86
C GLY A 353 -7.81 43.16 15.76
N ARG A 354 -8.58 42.17 15.28
CA ARG A 354 -8.80 40.90 15.99
C ARG A 354 -7.65 39.92 15.69
N SER A 355 -7.36 39.04 16.64
CA SER A 355 -6.44 37.93 16.43
C SER A 355 -7.19 36.61 16.48
N ILE A 356 -6.97 35.75 15.48
CA ILE A 356 -7.52 34.38 15.43
C ILE A 356 -6.37 33.37 15.53
N SER A 357 -6.60 32.23 16.19
CA SER A 357 -5.60 31.15 16.21
C SER A 357 -5.52 30.48 14.83
N MET A 358 -4.31 30.08 14.43
CA MET A 358 -4.12 29.29 13.21
C MET A 358 -4.88 27.97 13.24
N GLU A 359 -5.08 27.38 14.41
CA GLU A 359 -5.94 26.20 14.58
C GLU A 359 -7.40 26.46 14.18
N SER A 360 -7.97 27.60 14.58
CA SER A 360 -9.32 27.97 14.14
C SER A 360 -9.40 28.27 12.65
N VAL A 361 -8.35 28.90 12.08
CA VAL A 361 -8.26 29.10 10.62
C VAL A 361 -8.17 27.76 9.90
N ALA A 362 -7.35 26.82 10.39
CA ALA A 362 -7.21 25.48 9.82
C ALA A 362 -8.52 24.69 9.89
N GLN A 363 -9.28 24.78 10.99
CA GLN A 363 -10.57 24.11 11.12
C GLN A 363 -11.62 24.69 10.14
N LEU A 364 -11.63 26.01 9.95
CA LEU A 364 -12.52 26.66 8.99
C LEU A 364 -12.14 26.27 7.55
N LEU A 365 -10.84 26.24 7.23
CA LEU A 365 -10.35 25.76 5.93
C LEU A 365 -10.70 24.29 5.70
N ALA A 366 -10.51 23.42 6.69
CA ALA A 366 -10.89 22.01 6.61
C ALA A 366 -12.38 21.83 6.32
N THR A 367 -13.22 22.66 6.94
CA THR A 367 -14.67 22.67 6.73
C THR A 367 -15.01 23.12 5.31
N ALA A 368 -14.38 24.21 4.82
CA ALA A 368 -14.58 24.70 3.45
C ALA A 368 -14.16 23.65 2.40
N VAL A 369 -13.00 23.02 2.58
CA VAL A 369 -12.51 21.95 1.68
C VAL A 369 -13.43 20.72 1.72
N SER A 370 -13.91 20.33 2.91
CA SER A 370 -14.87 19.21 3.04
C SER A 370 -16.21 19.51 2.38
N CYS A 371 -16.72 20.74 2.51
CA CYS A 371 -17.94 21.18 1.83
C CYS A 371 -17.76 21.17 0.30
N ALA A 372 -16.64 21.70 -0.19
CA ALA A 372 -16.31 21.66 -1.62
C ALA A 372 -16.20 20.21 -2.14
N ALA A 373 -15.62 19.30 -1.37
CA ALA A 373 -15.54 17.89 -1.71
C ALA A 373 -16.93 17.22 -1.76
N HIS A 374 -17.82 17.54 -0.82
CA HIS A 374 -19.20 17.05 -0.84
C HIS A 374 -19.98 17.63 -2.03
N GLU A 375 -19.82 18.92 -2.34
CA GLU A 375 -20.44 19.52 -3.52
C GLU A 375 -19.94 18.86 -4.82
N ALA A 376 -18.63 18.60 -4.94
CA ALA A 376 -18.07 17.86 -6.07
C ALA A 376 -18.65 16.44 -6.16
N ALA A 377 -18.84 15.77 -5.03
CA ALA A 377 -19.44 14.44 -4.98
C ALA A 377 -20.91 14.45 -5.44
N GLU A 378 -21.72 15.42 -4.99
CA GLU A 378 -23.11 15.55 -5.44
C GLU A 378 -23.19 15.91 -6.92
N ARG A 379 -22.38 16.86 -7.41
CA ARG A 379 -22.32 17.20 -8.84
C ARG A 379 -21.99 15.98 -9.70
N ASN A 380 -21.01 15.18 -9.29
CA ASN A 380 -20.66 13.95 -9.99
C ASN A 380 -21.82 12.93 -9.99
N ARG A 381 -22.54 12.77 -8.88
CA ARG A 381 -23.72 11.91 -8.81
C ARG A 381 -24.86 12.41 -9.70
N GLU A 382 -25.11 13.70 -9.73
CA GLU A 382 -26.12 14.32 -10.60
C GLU A 382 -25.76 14.13 -12.07
N GLN A 383 -24.51 14.41 -12.45
CA GLN A 383 -24.01 14.16 -13.80
C GLN A 383 -24.13 12.69 -14.17
N ASP A 384 -23.75 11.77 -13.29
CA ASP A 384 -23.92 10.34 -13.53
C ASP A 384 -25.38 9.94 -13.63
N THR A 385 -26.28 10.53 -12.85
CA THR A 385 -27.72 10.25 -12.92
C THR A 385 -28.30 10.69 -14.27
N VAL A 386 -27.89 11.86 -14.77
CA VAL A 386 -28.34 12.39 -16.06
C VAL A 386 -27.69 11.65 -17.24
N GLN A 387 -26.40 11.33 -17.15
CA GLN A 387 -25.63 10.73 -18.24
C GLN A 387 -25.71 9.20 -18.28
N ALA A 388 -26.04 8.52 -17.18
CA ALA A 388 -26.08 7.05 -17.13
C ALA A 388 -27.07 6.44 -18.14
N PRO A 389 -28.31 6.94 -18.30
CA PRO A 389 -29.21 6.44 -19.33
C PRO A 389 -28.61 6.59 -20.74
N LEU A 390 -28.03 7.77 -21.05
CA LEU A 390 -27.42 8.06 -22.35
C LEU A 390 -26.23 7.13 -22.63
N LYS A 391 -25.28 7.01 -21.71
CA LYS A 391 -24.12 6.11 -21.83
C LYS A 391 -24.53 4.64 -22.00
N ARG A 392 -25.61 4.20 -21.33
CA ARG A 392 -26.13 2.82 -21.46
C ARG A 392 -26.76 2.58 -22.83
N VAL A 393 -27.52 3.54 -23.35
CA VAL A 393 -28.10 3.47 -24.70
C VAL A 393 -27.01 3.47 -25.76
N GLU A 394 -25.99 4.33 -25.65
CA GLU A 394 -24.85 4.37 -26.58
C GLU A 394 -24.11 3.03 -26.63
N LYS A 395 -23.83 2.42 -25.46
CA LYS A 395 -23.23 1.08 -25.41
C LYS A 395 -24.10 0.03 -26.08
N ALA A 396 -25.42 0.06 -25.85
CA ALA A 396 -26.35 -0.86 -26.48
C ALA A 396 -26.36 -0.71 -28.01
N ILE A 397 -26.29 0.52 -28.53
CA ILE A 397 -26.19 0.79 -29.97
C ILE A 397 -24.91 0.16 -30.54
N VAL A 398 -23.76 0.35 -29.89
CA VAL A 398 -22.48 -0.21 -30.34
C VAL A 398 -22.52 -1.75 -30.37
N GLU A 399 -23.08 -2.39 -29.34
CA GLU A 399 -23.19 -3.85 -29.31
C GLU A 399 -24.16 -4.38 -30.38
N LEU A 400 -25.29 -3.70 -30.62
CA LEU A 400 -26.21 -4.07 -31.71
C LEU A 400 -25.58 -3.90 -33.10
N GLN A 401 -24.74 -2.88 -33.30
CA GLN A 401 -23.94 -2.73 -34.52
C GLN A 401 -22.92 -3.86 -34.68
N ARG A 402 -22.30 -4.34 -33.59
CA ARG A 402 -21.39 -5.51 -33.64
C ARG A 402 -22.15 -6.79 -34.00
N VAL A 403 -23.34 -6.98 -33.42
CA VAL A 403 -24.22 -8.13 -33.73
C VAL A 403 -24.52 -8.18 -35.23
N SER A 404 -24.87 -7.05 -35.85
CA SER A 404 -25.17 -7.03 -37.29
C SER A 404 -23.98 -7.45 -38.17
N GLY A 405 -22.74 -7.17 -37.74
CA GLY A 405 -21.52 -7.59 -38.44
C GLY A 405 -21.18 -9.09 -38.29
N ILE A 406 -21.47 -9.70 -37.13
CA ILE A 406 -21.18 -11.12 -36.87
C ILE A 406 -22.30 -12.06 -37.31
N LEU A 407 -23.54 -11.58 -37.41
CA LEU A 407 -24.74 -12.36 -37.69
C LEU A 407 -24.66 -13.19 -38.99
N PRO A 408 -24.11 -12.69 -40.11
CA PRO A 408 -23.97 -13.49 -41.33
C PRO A 408 -23.06 -14.71 -41.15
N ARG A 409 -21.98 -14.56 -40.36
CA ARG A 409 -21.04 -15.67 -40.06
C ARG A 409 -21.67 -16.66 -39.08
N ALA A 410 -22.40 -16.16 -38.09
CA ALA A 410 -23.08 -17.00 -37.11
C ALA A 410 -24.16 -17.88 -37.78
N ARG A 411 -24.98 -17.30 -38.68
CA ARG A 411 -26.00 -18.03 -39.45
C ARG A 411 -25.45 -19.11 -40.38
N ALA A 412 -24.17 -19.04 -40.76
CA ALA A 412 -23.51 -20.06 -41.58
C ALA A 412 -23.05 -21.29 -40.75
N HIS A 413 -23.06 -21.22 -39.42
CA HIS A 413 -22.65 -22.32 -38.55
C HIS A 413 -23.80 -23.28 -38.21
N VAL A 414 -23.48 -24.58 -38.16
CA VAL A 414 -24.44 -25.67 -37.88
C VAL A 414 -25.08 -25.59 -36.49
N GLY A 415 -24.41 -24.97 -35.52
CA GLY A 415 -24.91 -24.79 -34.15
C GLY A 415 -25.75 -23.54 -33.92
N TRP A 416 -26.13 -22.82 -34.98
CA TRP A 416 -26.92 -21.60 -34.88
C TRP A 416 -28.40 -21.89 -34.65
N ASP A 417 -28.98 -21.26 -33.63
CA ASP A 417 -30.41 -21.32 -33.33
C ASP A 417 -31.09 -19.98 -33.64
N GLU A 418 -31.71 -19.90 -34.82
CA GLU A 418 -32.42 -18.72 -35.27
C GLU A 418 -33.68 -18.45 -34.42
N ALA A 419 -34.35 -19.48 -33.90
CA ALA A 419 -35.57 -19.29 -33.14
C ALA A 419 -35.30 -18.61 -31.79
N THR A 420 -34.23 -19.03 -31.10
CA THR A 420 -33.79 -18.41 -29.85
C THR A 420 -33.32 -16.97 -30.09
N PHE A 421 -32.59 -16.70 -31.18
CA PHE A 421 -32.17 -15.33 -31.52
C PHE A 421 -33.38 -14.40 -31.78
N GLN A 422 -34.39 -14.86 -32.52
CA GLN A 422 -35.62 -14.11 -32.78
C GLN A 422 -36.46 -13.86 -31.52
N ASP A 423 -36.40 -14.76 -30.53
CA ASP A 423 -37.04 -14.53 -29.21
C ASP A 423 -36.32 -13.41 -28.42
N GLN A 424 -34.99 -13.37 -28.49
CA GLN A 424 -34.21 -12.29 -27.86
C GLN A 424 -34.44 -10.93 -28.53
N LEU A 425 -34.59 -10.89 -29.86
CA LEU A 425 -34.96 -9.65 -30.57
C LEU A 425 -36.35 -9.14 -30.15
N ARG A 426 -37.34 -10.02 -30.01
CA ARG A 426 -38.68 -9.65 -29.54
C ARG A 426 -38.67 -9.10 -28.11
N LYS A 427 -37.86 -9.66 -27.22
CA LYS A 427 -37.66 -9.11 -25.86
C LYS A 427 -37.04 -7.72 -25.91
N LEU A 428 -36.07 -7.50 -26.80
CA LEU A 428 -35.41 -6.22 -26.99
C LEU A 428 -36.37 -5.15 -27.57
N GLU A 429 -37.22 -5.51 -28.52
CA GLU A 429 -38.30 -4.64 -29.02
C GLU A 429 -39.27 -4.24 -27.90
N LYS A 430 -39.69 -5.18 -27.07
CA LYS A 430 -40.57 -4.90 -25.93
C LYS A 430 -39.93 -3.94 -24.92
N LEU A 431 -38.65 -4.13 -24.61
CA LEU A 431 -37.90 -3.21 -23.73
C LEU A 431 -37.81 -1.80 -24.33
N PHE A 432 -37.64 -1.67 -25.65
CA PHE A 432 -37.68 -0.35 -26.29
C PHE A 432 -39.04 0.32 -26.20
N GLU A 433 -40.13 -0.46 -26.29
CA GLU A 433 -41.49 0.03 -26.14
C GLU A 433 -41.76 0.51 -24.71
N GLU A 434 -41.34 -0.26 -23.70
CA GLU A 434 -41.40 0.14 -22.28
C GLU A 434 -40.61 1.43 -22.00
N ILE A 435 -39.42 1.61 -22.61
CA ILE A 435 -38.63 2.84 -22.48
C ILE A 435 -39.31 4.03 -23.15
N ARG A 436 -40.00 3.84 -24.29
CA ARG A 436 -40.76 4.90 -24.97
C ARG A 436 -42.01 5.32 -24.21
N GLU A 437 -42.65 4.39 -23.51
CA GLU A 437 -43.83 4.69 -22.67
C GLU A 437 -43.48 5.47 -21.39
N GLN A 438 -42.21 5.45 -20.96
CA GLN A 438 -41.73 6.22 -19.81
C GLN A 438 -41.38 7.69 -20.11
N GLN A 439 -41.61 8.16 -21.36
CA GLN A 439 -41.35 9.56 -21.78
C GLN A 439 -42.51 10.52 -21.47
#